data_AF-A0A131YHW8-F1
#
_entry.id   AF-A0A131YHW8-F1
#
_cell.length_a   1.000
_cell.length_b   1.000
_cell.length_c   1.000
_cell.angle_alpha   90.00
_cell.angle_beta   90.00
_cell.angle_gamma   90.00
#
_symmetry.space_group_name_H-M   'P 1'
#
loop_
_entity.id
_entity.type
_entity.pdbx_description
1 polymer ?
#
loop_
_entity_poly.entity_id
_entity_poly.type
_entity_poly.pdbx_seq_one_letter_code
_entity_poly.pdbx_strand_id
1 'polypeptide(L)'
;MQSLRLVAGAIARLSRQQSTAAASPAKAVGAGAHSRRMKYPYTASAKIAQFPYKWHFQHFWLVRYFFCGGLVIYMVFMVYPINKAVNSPQAVAAHKELMRKQAEEHHHH
;
A
#
# COMPACT_ATOMS: atom_id res chain seq x y z
N MET A 1 32.54 -36.41 -53.97
CA MET A 1 33.02 -35.30 -53.11
C MET A 1 31.90 -34.39 -52.58
N GLN A 2 30.70 -34.32 -53.18
CA GLN A 2 29.61 -33.44 -52.72
C GLN A 2 28.83 -33.98 -51.50
N SER A 3 28.74 -35.30 -51.34
CA SER A 3 28.04 -35.96 -50.22
C SER A 3 28.69 -35.71 -48.86
N LEU A 4 30.02 -35.64 -48.79
CA LEU A 4 30.78 -35.36 -47.56
C LEU A 4 30.53 -33.95 -47.02
N ARG A 5 30.31 -32.96 -47.89
CA ARG A 5 30.00 -31.58 -47.48
C ARG A 5 28.60 -31.44 -46.89
N LEU A 6 27.65 -32.24 -47.38
CA LEU A 6 26.28 -32.27 -46.86
C LEU A 6 26.22 -32.93 -45.48
N VAL A 7 26.97 -34.02 -45.27
CA VAL A 7 27.05 -34.69 -43.96
C VAL A 7 27.77 -33.82 -42.92
N ALA A 8 28.87 -33.17 -43.31
CA ALA A 8 29.57 -32.23 -42.42
C ALA A 8 28.67 -31.04 -42.00
N GLY A 9 27.86 -30.51 -42.92
CA GLY A 9 26.89 -29.45 -42.63
C GLY A 9 25.77 -29.90 -41.68
N ALA A 10 25.32 -31.15 -41.77
CA ALA A 10 24.31 -31.71 -40.88
C ALA A 10 24.84 -31.90 -39.44
N ILE A 11 26.07 -32.42 -39.30
CA ILE A 11 26.72 -32.64 -37.99
C ILE A 11 27.03 -31.29 -37.31
N ALA A 12 27.47 -30.28 -38.07
CA ALA A 12 27.72 -28.94 -37.54
C ALA A 12 26.43 -28.22 -37.08
N ARG A 13 25.28 -28.50 -37.71
CA ARG A 13 23.98 -27.96 -37.29
C ARG A 13 23.42 -28.68 -36.07
N LEU A 14 23.61 -29.99 -35.96
CA LEU A 14 23.16 -30.78 -34.83
C LEU A 14 23.95 -30.46 -33.55
N SER A 15 25.27 -30.32 -33.66
CA SER A 15 26.12 -29.88 -32.52
C SER A 15 25.78 -28.47 -32.04
N ARG A 16 25.45 -27.54 -32.96
CA ARG A 16 24.97 -26.20 -32.59
C ARG A 16 23.63 -26.22 -31.86
N GLN A 17 22.70 -27.10 -32.24
CA GLN A 17 21.43 -27.24 -31.52
C GLN A 17 21.61 -27.82 -30.12
N GLN A 18 22.56 -28.73 -29.92
CA GLN A 18 22.78 -29.37 -28.62
C GLN A 18 23.42 -28.41 -27.61
N SER A 19 24.28 -27.48 -28.06
CA SER A 19 24.86 -26.44 -27.19
C SER A 19 23.86 -25.34 -26.80
N THR A 20 22.79 -25.12 -27.57
CA THR A 20 21.70 -24.19 -27.17
C THR A 20 20.64 -24.82 -26.26
N ALA A 21 20.64 -26.15 -26.10
CA ALA A 21 19.77 -26.82 -25.13
C ALA A 21 20.35 -26.83 -23.71
N ALA A 22 21.67 -26.72 -23.55
CA ALA A 22 22.37 -26.73 -22.26
C ALA A 22 22.66 -25.34 -21.67
N ALA A 23 22.41 -24.28 -22.42
CA ALA A 23 22.52 -22.90 -21.93
C ALA A 23 21.17 -22.20 -22.08
N SER A 24 20.19 -22.65 -21.28
CA SER A 24 19.13 -21.74 -20.86
C SER A 24 19.80 -20.79 -19.87
N PRO A 25 20.09 -19.52 -20.23
CA PRO A 25 20.58 -18.58 -19.24
C PRO A 25 19.46 -18.51 -18.21
N ALA A 26 19.79 -18.86 -16.96
CA ALA A 26 18.97 -18.61 -15.80
C ALA A 26 18.41 -17.20 -15.96
N LYS A 27 17.13 -17.13 -16.34
CA LYS A 27 16.42 -15.89 -16.57
C LYS A 27 16.53 -15.15 -15.26
N ALA A 28 17.37 -14.11 -15.27
CA ALA A 28 17.60 -13.21 -14.16
C ALA A 28 16.27 -12.97 -13.45
N VAL A 29 16.21 -13.38 -12.18
CA VAL A 29 15.11 -13.08 -11.26
C VAL A 29 15.21 -11.60 -10.92
N GLY A 30 14.98 -10.77 -11.91
CA GLY A 30 14.75 -9.34 -11.78
C GLY A 30 13.25 -9.11 -11.80
N ALA A 31 12.70 -8.78 -10.63
CA ALA A 31 11.47 -8.01 -10.46
C ALA A 31 10.21 -8.50 -11.23
N GLY A 32 9.87 -9.78 -11.08
CA GLY A 32 8.69 -10.36 -11.74
C GLY A 32 7.99 -11.44 -10.93
N ALA A 33 7.92 -11.29 -9.61
CA ALA A 33 7.12 -12.17 -8.78
C ALA A 33 5.61 -11.84 -8.92
N HIS A 34 5.07 -11.94 -10.14
CA HIS A 34 3.64 -12.28 -10.31
C HIS A 34 3.46 -13.77 -10.00
N SER A 35 3.89 -14.19 -8.82
CA SER A 35 3.45 -15.43 -8.21
C SER A 35 1.93 -15.36 -8.17
N ARG A 36 1.29 -16.24 -8.94
CA ARG A 36 -0.16 -16.45 -9.12
C ARG A 36 -1.01 -15.62 -8.13
N ARG A 37 -1.58 -14.50 -8.60
CA ARG A 37 -2.54 -13.69 -7.83
C ARG A 37 -3.56 -14.62 -7.19
N MET A 38 -3.74 -14.51 -5.88
CA MET A 38 -4.68 -15.37 -5.15
C MET A 38 -6.09 -15.17 -5.71
N LYS A 39 -6.81 -16.26 -5.98
CA LYS A 39 -8.18 -16.18 -6.51
C LYS A 39 -9.14 -15.51 -5.52
N TYR A 40 -8.95 -15.78 -4.23
CA TYR A 40 -9.66 -15.15 -3.12
C TYR A 40 -8.65 -14.73 -2.07
N PRO A 41 -8.18 -13.47 -2.07
CA PRO A 41 -7.31 -12.98 -1.01
C PRO A 41 -8.07 -12.93 0.31
N TYR A 42 -7.62 -13.72 1.29
CA TYR A 42 -8.25 -13.80 2.61
C TYR A 42 -7.67 -12.81 3.62
N THR A 43 -6.49 -12.24 3.34
CA THR A 43 -5.86 -11.23 4.19
C THR A 43 -6.23 -9.81 3.73
N ALA A 44 -6.36 -8.88 4.69
CA ALA A 44 -6.67 -7.49 4.40
C ALA A 44 -5.63 -6.85 3.46
N SER A 45 -4.35 -7.10 3.71
CA SER A 45 -3.25 -6.59 2.87
C SER A 45 -3.31 -7.13 1.44
N ALA A 46 -3.64 -8.42 1.24
CA ALA A 46 -3.76 -8.99 -0.10
C ALA A 46 -5.01 -8.46 -0.84
N LYS A 47 -6.12 -8.20 -0.14
CA LYS A 47 -7.30 -7.55 -0.75
C LYS A 47 -6.97 -6.15 -1.25
N ILE A 48 -6.27 -5.37 -0.44
CA ILE A 48 -5.87 -4.00 -0.80
C ILE A 48 -4.86 -3.98 -1.95
N ALA A 49 -3.85 -4.87 -1.93
CA ALA A 49 -2.84 -4.94 -2.98
C ALA A 49 -3.38 -5.44 -4.34
N GLN A 50 -4.40 -6.30 -4.32
CA GLN A 50 -4.90 -6.95 -5.54
C GLN A 50 -6.10 -6.25 -6.18
N PHE A 51 -6.88 -5.48 -5.41
CA PHE A 51 -8.07 -4.78 -5.90
C PHE A 51 -7.91 -3.26 -5.81
N PRO A 52 -8.34 -2.50 -6.84
CA PRO A 52 -8.25 -1.05 -6.82
C PRO A 52 -9.11 -0.45 -5.70
N TYR A 53 -8.61 0.58 -5.02
CA TYR A 53 -9.32 1.25 -3.92
C TYR A 53 -10.72 1.74 -4.32
N LYS A 54 -10.87 2.24 -5.55
CA LYS A 54 -12.17 2.68 -6.09
C LYS A 54 -13.22 1.56 -6.07
N TRP A 55 -12.82 0.30 -6.32
CA TRP A 55 -13.74 -0.83 -6.30
C TRP A 55 -14.32 -1.06 -4.90
N HIS A 56 -13.50 -0.98 -3.86
CA HIS A 56 -13.96 -1.11 -2.46
C HIS A 56 -14.93 0.02 -2.07
N PHE A 57 -14.66 1.25 -2.49
CA PHE A 57 -15.55 2.39 -2.21
C PHE A 57 -16.92 2.28 -2.91
N GLN A 58 -16.97 1.70 -4.11
CA GLN A 58 -18.22 1.58 -4.87
C GLN A 58 -19.07 0.37 -4.43
N HIS A 59 -18.43 -0.75 -4.09
CA HIS A 59 -19.14 -2.02 -3.84
C HIS A 59 -19.34 -2.31 -2.36
N PHE A 60 -18.49 -1.79 -1.48
CA PHE A 60 -18.60 -2.05 -0.05
C PHE A 60 -19.34 -0.92 0.66
N TRP A 61 -20.62 -1.18 0.96
CA TRP A 61 -21.51 -0.22 1.61
C TRP A 61 -20.92 0.32 2.93
N LEU A 62 -20.27 -0.54 3.72
CA LEU A 62 -19.67 -0.19 5.00
C LEU A 62 -18.60 0.87 4.80
N VAL A 63 -17.69 0.72 3.83
CA VAL A 63 -16.62 1.71 3.63
C VAL A 63 -17.22 3.07 3.26
N ARG A 64 -18.23 3.10 2.38
CA ARG A 64 -18.86 4.36 1.99
C ARG A 64 -19.61 5.02 3.12
N TYR A 65 -20.49 4.30 3.82
CA TYR A 65 -21.37 4.91 4.82
C TYR A 65 -20.71 5.07 6.19
N PHE A 66 -19.91 4.09 6.62
CA PHE A 66 -19.24 4.15 7.91
C PHE A 66 -18.12 5.18 7.92
N PHE A 67 -17.25 5.20 6.90
CA PHE A 67 -16.19 6.20 6.87
C PHE A 67 -16.69 7.55 6.40
N CYS A 68 -17.40 7.69 5.28
CA CYS A 68 -17.82 9.02 4.84
C CYS A 68 -18.95 9.57 5.72
N GLY A 69 -19.99 8.79 5.97
CA GLY A 69 -21.10 9.21 6.83
C GLY A 69 -20.68 9.37 8.29
N GLY A 70 -19.97 8.39 8.83
CA GLY A 70 -19.45 8.46 10.20
C GLY A 70 -18.46 9.59 10.41
N LEU A 71 -17.59 9.89 9.44
CA LEU A 71 -16.68 11.05 9.53
C LEU A 71 -17.45 12.36 9.56
N VAL A 72 -18.47 12.52 8.70
CA VAL A 72 -19.30 13.75 8.70
C VAL A 72 -20.02 13.91 10.03
N ILE A 73 -20.65 12.84 10.54
CA ILE A 73 -21.33 12.86 11.85
C ILE A 73 -20.33 13.20 12.96
N TYR A 74 -19.16 12.57 12.97
CA TYR A 74 -18.13 12.82 13.98
C TYR A 74 -17.62 14.28 13.93
N MET A 75 -17.36 14.82 12.74
CA MET A 75 -16.92 16.21 12.59
C MET A 75 -17.98 17.21 13.07
N VAL A 76 -19.25 16.99 12.69
CA VAL A 76 -20.34 17.93 12.98
C VAL A 76 -20.79 17.84 14.44
N PHE A 77 -20.95 16.64 14.98
CA PHE A 77 -21.57 16.45 16.30
C PHE A 77 -20.57 16.30 17.45
N MET A 78 -19.33 15.89 17.18
CA MET A 78 -18.28 15.84 18.21
C MET A 78 -17.31 17.00 18.06
N VAL A 79 -16.61 17.10 16.93
CA VAL A 79 -15.45 18.01 16.83
C VAL A 79 -15.86 19.48 16.87
N TYR A 80 -16.89 19.89 16.14
CA TYR A 80 -17.35 21.27 16.12
C TYR A 80 -17.81 21.79 17.49
N PRO A 81 -18.72 21.12 18.23
CA PRO A 81 -19.16 21.62 19.53
C PRO A 81 -18.04 21.59 20.57
N ILE A 82 -17.17 20.57 20.55
CA ILE A 82 -16.01 20.52 21.46
C ILE A 82 -15.07 21.69 21.19
N ASN A 83 -14.72 21.94 19.93
CA ASN A 83 -13.87 23.09 19.57
C ASN A 83 -14.49 24.41 20.01
N LYS A 84 -15.80 24.56 19.82
CA LYS A 84 -16.50 25.78 20.24
C LYS A 84 -16.50 25.95 21.77
N ALA A 85 -16.68 24.87 22.52
CA ALA A 85 -16.67 24.90 23.98
C ALA A 85 -15.27 25.23 24.55
N VAL A 86 -14.24 24.57 24.01
CA VAL A 86 -12.85 24.76 24.42
C VAL A 86 -12.34 26.17 24.10
N ASN A 87 -12.72 26.72 22.94
CA ASN A 87 -12.32 28.06 22.52
C ASN A 87 -13.26 29.17 23.02
N SER A 88 -14.15 28.87 23.96
CA SER A 88 -14.98 29.90 24.59
C SER A 88 -14.11 30.88 25.38
N PRO A 89 -14.44 32.19 25.41
CA PRO A 89 -13.60 33.20 26.05
C PRO A 89 -13.36 32.93 27.54
N GLN A 90 -14.33 32.30 28.22
CA GLN A 90 -14.21 31.89 29.63
C GLN A 90 -13.21 30.76 29.81
N ALA A 91 -13.27 29.71 28.97
CA ALA A 91 -12.33 28.59 29.05
C ALA A 91 -10.89 29.04 28.72
N VAL A 92 -10.74 29.92 27.73
CA VAL A 92 -9.44 30.51 27.38
C VAL A 92 -8.89 31.37 28.52
N ALA A 93 -9.72 32.19 29.19
CA ALA A 93 -9.30 32.98 30.34
C ALA A 93 -8.85 32.09 31.51
N ALA A 94 -9.65 31.08 31.85
CA ALA A 94 -9.32 30.11 32.90
C ALA A 94 -8.01 29.36 32.60
N HIS A 95 -7.78 28.99 31.34
CA HIS A 95 -6.54 28.37 30.92
C HIS A 95 -5.33 29.31 31.09
N LYS A 96 -5.46 30.58 30.68
CA LYS A 96 -4.39 31.58 30.88
C LYS A 96 -4.04 31.78 32.35
N GLU A 97 -5.04 31.81 33.23
CA GLU A 97 -4.83 31.91 34.68
C GLU A 97 -4.12 30.67 35.25
N LEU A 98 -4.52 29.47 34.81
CA LEU A 98 -3.84 28.22 35.15
C LEU A 98 -2.36 28.22 34.71
N MET A 99 -2.10 28.64 33.48
CA MET A 99 -0.73 28.74 32.96
C MET A 99 0.10 29.76 33.73
N ARG A 100 -0.48 30.88 34.17
CA ARG A 100 0.21 31.86 35.00
C ARG A 100 0.61 31.27 36.35
N LYS A 101 -0.32 30.57 37.01
CA LYS A 101 -0.05 29.88 38.29
C LYS A 101 1.02 28.81 38.15
N GLN A 102 0.96 27.99 37.09
CA GLN A 102 1.99 26.99 36.82
C GLN A 102 3.35 27.61 36.54
N ALA A 103 3.41 28.72 35.80
CA ALA A 103 4.66 29.44 35.59
C ALA A 103 5.23 29.95 36.92
N GLU A 104 4.41 30.58 37.76
CA GLU A 104 4.79 31.04 39.11
C GLU A 104 5.35 29.87 39.95
N GLU A 105 4.65 28.73 40.03
CA GLU A 105 5.12 27.53 40.73
C GLU A 105 6.46 27.01 40.19
N HIS A 106 6.64 26.97 38.86
CA HIS A 106 7.90 26.57 38.23
C HIS A 106 9.06 27.55 38.44
N HIS A 107 8.77 28.83 38.73
CA HIS A 107 9.80 29.82 39.08
C HIS A 107 10.21 29.76 40.56
N HIS A 108 9.44 29.06 41.41
CA HIS A 108 9.73 28.88 42.83
C HIS A 108 10.44 27.54 43.17
N HIS A 109 10.74 26.72 42.15
CA HIS A 109 11.61 25.54 42.23
C HIS A 109 13.01 25.86 41.70
#